data_AF-A0A922VH03-F1
#
_entry.id   AF-A0A922VH03-F1
#
_cell.length_a   1.000
_cell.length_b   1.000
_cell.length_c   1.000
_cell.angle_alpha   90.00
_cell.angle_beta   90.00
_cell.angle_gamma   90.00
#
_symmetry.space_group_name_H-M   'P 1'
#
loop_
_entity.id
_entity.type
_entity.pdbx_description
1 polymer ?
#
loop_
_entity_poly.entity_id
_entity_poly.type
_entity_poly.pdbx_seq_one_letter_code
_entity_poly.pdbx_strand_id
1 'polypeptide(L)'
;MVRHILIVTGLLAVAFAGWWYWASRPDIAKLDITKVQGTRPTITAPRPQMIPTIAVAEAVGWAGSAAPRPAAGLRVNEFARGLDHPRWMYRLPNGDVLVSETNSPPRDVGGITGLVMGYLMKRGGAAVPSANRITLLRDADGDGVAELKTPLITGLNSPLGMALVGTTLYIANTDALVRVPFTPGQTRITATPETVVRYPGGGNHWARNVIANADGTRLYVAVGSSSNIGENGLDKEENRACILEVDPATKKFRIFASGLRNPQGLAFEPVSKRLWTTVNERDMLGS
;
A
#
# COMPACT_ATOMS: atom_id res chain seq x y z
N MET A 1 -21.07 -53.83 -21.70
CA MET A 1 -20.01 -52.97 -21.14
C MET A 1 -20.17 -51.51 -21.56
N VAL A 2 -20.18 -51.19 -22.87
CA VAL A 2 -20.27 -49.80 -23.40
C VAL A 2 -21.45 -48.98 -22.89
N ARG A 3 -22.67 -49.54 -22.83
CA ARG A 3 -23.86 -48.83 -22.32
C ARG A 3 -23.73 -48.36 -20.87
N HIS A 4 -23.12 -49.17 -20.00
CA HIS A 4 -22.92 -48.83 -18.60
C HIS A 4 -21.85 -47.75 -18.46
N ILE A 5 -20.79 -47.83 -19.27
CA ILE A 5 -19.77 -46.78 -19.35
C ILE A 5 -20.40 -45.46 -19.78
N LEU A 6 -21.22 -45.43 -20.84
CA LEU A 6 -21.88 -44.21 -21.32
C LEU A 6 -22.83 -43.59 -20.28
N ILE A 7 -23.60 -44.42 -19.55
CA ILE A 7 -24.48 -43.94 -18.47
C ILE A 7 -23.64 -43.33 -17.33
N VAL A 8 -22.59 -44.02 -16.88
CA VAL A 8 -21.72 -43.52 -15.82
C VAL A 8 -21.03 -42.22 -16.25
N THR A 9 -20.49 -42.15 -17.47
CA THR A 9 -19.89 -40.92 -18.01
C THR A 9 -20.89 -39.78 -18.10
N GLY A 10 -22.13 -40.05 -18.53
CA GLY A 10 -23.20 -39.03 -18.56
C GLY A 10 -23.55 -38.51 -17.16
N LEU A 11 -23.66 -39.40 -16.16
CA LEU A 11 -23.90 -39.01 -14.78
C LEU A 11 -22.75 -38.17 -14.19
N LEU A 12 -21.50 -38.55 -14.48
CA LEU A 12 -20.33 -37.78 -14.07
C LEU A 12 -20.29 -36.39 -14.72
N ALA A 13 -20.65 -36.28 -16.00
CA ALA A 13 -20.71 -35.00 -16.70
C ALA A 13 -21.78 -34.07 -16.11
N VAL A 14 -22.97 -34.59 -15.78
CA VAL A 14 -24.03 -33.81 -15.13
C VAL A 14 -23.62 -33.40 -13.71
N ALA A 15 -23.04 -34.32 -12.94
CA ALA A 15 -22.53 -34.01 -11.60
C ALA A 15 -21.44 -32.93 -11.65
N PHE A 16 -20.52 -33.02 -12.62
CA PHE A 16 -19.49 -32.00 -12.84
C PHE A 16 -20.10 -30.65 -13.26
N ALA A 17 -21.07 -30.63 -14.18
CA ALA A 17 -21.72 -29.40 -14.60
C ALA A 17 -22.49 -28.73 -13.45
N GLY A 18 -23.20 -29.50 -12.63
CA GLY A 18 -23.88 -29.00 -11.43
C GLY A 18 -22.91 -28.46 -10.38
N TRP A 19 -21.82 -29.20 -10.14
CA TRP A 19 -20.75 -28.75 -9.26
C TRP A 19 -20.09 -27.47 -9.78
N TRP A 20 -19.76 -27.41 -11.07
CA TRP A 20 -19.16 -26.24 -11.71
C TRP A 20 -20.06 -25.01 -11.65
N TYR A 21 -21.35 -25.17 -11.96
CA TYR A 21 -22.34 -24.10 -11.85
C TYR A 21 -22.41 -23.55 -10.43
N TRP A 22 -22.42 -24.42 -9.41
CA TRP A 22 -22.43 -23.99 -8.02
C TRP A 22 -21.10 -23.33 -7.59
N ALA A 23 -19.96 -23.94 -7.94
CA ALA A 23 -18.63 -23.47 -7.56
C ALA A 23 -18.20 -22.17 -8.26
N SER A 24 -18.75 -21.88 -9.45
CA SER A 24 -18.45 -20.67 -10.22
C SER A 24 -19.31 -19.46 -9.84
N ARG A 25 -20.30 -19.60 -8.94
CA ARG A 25 -21.09 -18.46 -8.47
C ARG A 25 -20.28 -17.61 -7.50
N PRO A 26 -20.05 -16.32 -7.81
CA PRO A 26 -19.37 -15.43 -6.88
C PRO A 26 -20.28 -15.11 -5.71
N ASP A 27 -19.66 -14.76 -4.59
CA ASP A 27 -20.37 -14.13 -3.47
C ASP A 27 -20.69 -12.68 -3.84
N ILE A 28 -21.97 -12.32 -3.75
CA ILE A 28 -22.47 -11.00 -4.16
C ILE A 28 -22.81 -10.14 -2.94
N ALA A 29 -22.62 -8.83 -3.08
CA ALA A 29 -22.95 -7.88 -2.03
C ALA A 29 -24.46 -7.92 -1.71
N LYS A 30 -24.79 -8.07 -0.44
CA LYS A 30 -26.19 -8.16 0.05
C LYS A 30 -26.68 -6.89 0.73
N LEU A 31 -25.76 -5.98 1.03
CA LEU A 31 -26.04 -4.70 1.69
C LEU A 31 -25.80 -3.56 0.71
N ASP A 32 -26.66 -2.55 0.80
CA ASP A 32 -26.44 -1.28 0.12
C ASP A 32 -25.19 -0.59 0.68
N ILE A 33 -24.47 0.15 -0.17
CA ILE A 33 -23.26 0.87 0.24
C ILE A 33 -23.50 1.80 1.43
N THR A 34 -24.71 2.36 1.54
CA THR A 34 -25.13 3.22 2.66
C THR A 34 -25.15 2.50 4.01
N LYS A 35 -25.32 1.17 4.03
CA LYS A 35 -25.31 0.37 5.25
C LYS A 35 -23.90 0.01 5.72
N VAL A 36 -22.91 0.05 4.84
CA VAL A 36 -21.52 -0.36 5.12
C VAL A 36 -20.55 0.83 5.21
N GLN A 37 -21.07 2.05 5.25
CA GLN A 37 -20.31 3.29 5.44
C GLN A 37 -20.79 4.06 6.69
N GLY A 38 -20.02 5.07 7.10
CA GLY A 38 -20.35 5.93 8.25
C GLY A 38 -19.70 5.50 9.56
N THR A 39 -20.17 6.05 10.68
CA THR A 39 -19.55 5.87 12.01
C THR A 39 -19.82 4.49 12.63
N ARG A 40 -20.90 3.84 12.23
CA ARG A 40 -21.28 2.48 12.66
C ARG A 40 -21.77 1.68 11.45
N PRO A 41 -20.84 1.23 10.59
CA PRO A 41 -21.20 0.41 9.44
C PRO A 41 -21.74 -0.96 9.91
N THR A 42 -22.64 -1.53 9.14
CA THR A 42 -23.14 -2.90 9.34
C THR A 42 -22.09 -3.87 8.83
N ILE A 43 -21.47 -4.65 9.73
CA ILE A 43 -20.51 -5.69 9.37
C ILE A 43 -21.20 -7.04 9.50
N THR A 44 -21.34 -7.77 8.39
CA THR A 44 -21.95 -9.11 8.38
C THR A 44 -20.99 -10.19 8.87
N ALA A 45 -21.55 -11.31 9.31
CA ALA A 45 -20.74 -12.50 9.60
C ALA A 45 -19.95 -12.94 8.34
N PRO A 46 -18.73 -13.50 8.53
CA PRO A 46 -17.94 -14.04 7.43
C PRO A 46 -18.71 -15.08 6.63
N ARG A 47 -18.56 -15.09 5.31
CA ARG A 47 -19.16 -16.10 4.42
C ARG A 47 -18.07 -16.96 3.77
N PRO A 48 -17.82 -18.17 4.28
CA PRO A 48 -16.78 -19.05 3.76
C PRO A 48 -17.03 -19.41 2.29
N GLN A 49 -15.96 -19.39 1.49
CA GLN A 49 -15.98 -19.78 0.09
C GLN A 49 -14.84 -20.79 -0.16
N MET A 50 -15.14 -21.86 -0.91
CA MET A 50 -14.08 -22.79 -1.35
C MET A 50 -13.23 -22.20 -2.49
N ILE A 51 -13.85 -21.37 -3.34
CA ILE A 51 -13.17 -20.61 -4.39
C ILE A 51 -13.39 -19.13 -4.05
N PRO A 52 -12.33 -18.36 -3.75
CA PRO A 52 -12.49 -16.97 -3.33
C PRO A 52 -12.99 -16.10 -4.49
N THR A 53 -13.99 -15.27 -4.20
CA THR A 53 -14.39 -14.18 -5.11
C THR A 53 -13.36 -13.07 -5.05
N ILE A 54 -12.65 -12.83 -6.16
CA ILE A 54 -11.61 -11.80 -6.26
C ILE A 54 -11.95 -10.88 -7.43
N ALA A 55 -12.11 -9.59 -7.14
CA ALA A 55 -12.22 -8.53 -8.15
C ALA A 55 -10.99 -7.63 -8.08
N VAL A 56 -10.05 -7.81 -9.01
CA VAL A 56 -8.89 -6.92 -9.15
C VAL A 56 -9.25 -5.81 -10.12
N ALA A 57 -9.18 -4.56 -9.67
CA ALA A 57 -9.34 -3.41 -10.54
C ALA A 57 -8.25 -3.41 -11.62
N GLU A 58 -8.64 -3.15 -12.87
CA GLU A 58 -7.70 -3.02 -13.97
C GLU A 58 -7.09 -1.61 -13.94
N ALA A 59 -5.76 -1.53 -13.85
CA ALA A 59 -5.05 -0.27 -13.92
C ALA A 59 -4.98 0.18 -15.40
N VAL A 60 -5.93 1.03 -15.79
CA VAL A 60 -5.94 1.64 -17.12
C VAL A 60 -5.22 2.99 -17.04
N GLY A 61 -4.09 3.12 -17.75
CA GLY A 61 -3.39 4.39 -17.91
C GLY A 61 -4.16 5.38 -18.78
N TRP A 62 -3.68 6.62 -18.87
CA TRP A 62 -4.26 7.61 -19.78
C TRP A 62 -3.98 7.22 -21.23
N ALA A 63 -5.02 7.13 -22.05
CA ALA A 63 -4.87 6.92 -23.49
C ALA A 63 -4.60 8.27 -24.17
N GLY A 64 -3.35 8.54 -24.56
CA GLY A 64 -2.95 9.79 -25.21
C GLY A 64 -3.16 11.01 -24.32
N SER A 65 -4.11 11.88 -24.71
CA SER A 65 -4.52 13.09 -23.98
C SER A 65 -5.75 12.88 -23.09
N ALA A 66 -6.27 11.65 -22.97
CA ALA A 66 -7.38 11.36 -22.07
C ALA A 66 -6.99 11.64 -20.62
N ALA A 67 -7.89 12.24 -19.83
CA ALA A 67 -7.70 12.51 -18.41
C ALA A 67 -8.97 12.15 -17.61
N PRO A 68 -8.86 11.80 -16.31
CA PRO A 68 -9.99 11.60 -15.43
C PRO A 68 -10.88 12.85 -15.38
N ARG A 69 -12.20 12.64 -15.29
CA ARG A 69 -13.15 13.75 -15.10
C ARG A 69 -13.10 14.20 -13.63
N PRO A 70 -12.65 15.43 -13.33
CA PRO A 70 -12.66 15.94 -11.97
C PRO A 70 -14.07 16.31 -11.51
N ALA A 71 -14.23 16.50 -10.19
CA ALA A 71 -15.41 17.16 -9.64
C ALA A 71 -15.49 18.63 -10.11
N ALA A 72 -16.68 19.22 -10.04
CA ALA A 72 -16.88 20.62 -10.44
C ALA A 72 -15.94 21.57 -9.68
N GLY A 73 -15.30 22.50 -10.41
CA GLY A 73 -14.34 23.46 -9.86
C GLY A 73 -12.91 22.92 -9.71
N LEU A 74 -12.65 21.64 -10.02
CA LEU A 74 -11.31 21.06 -10.00
C LEU A 74 -10.78 20.83 -11.42
N ARG A 75 -9.45 20.85 -11.56
CA ARG A 75 -8.71 20.46 -12.77
C ARG A 75 -7.81 19.29 -12.42
N VAL A 76 -7.71 18.32 -13.33
CA VAL A 76 -6.68 17.27 -13.28
C VAL A 76 -5.68 17.57 -14.38
N ASN A 77 -4.41 17.67 -14.00
CA ASN A 77 -3.30 17.76 -14.93
C ASN A 77 -2.38 16.57 -14.73
N GLU A 78 -1.70 16.15 -15.78
CA GLU A 78 -0.66 15.16 -15.66
C GLU A 78 0.64 15.80 -15.20
N PHE A 79 0.99 15.58 -13.94
CA PHE A 79 2.21 16.16 -13.38
C PHE A 79 3.48 15.46 -13.89
N ALA A 80 3.47 14.14 -14.01
CA ALA A 80 4.60 13.36 -14.53
C ALA A 80 4.15 11.98 -15.05
N ARG A 81 4.90 11.43 -16.03
CA ARG A 81 4.74 10.08 -16.59
C ARG A 81 5.98 9.21 -16.42
N GLY A 82 5.81 7.91 -16.64
CA GLY A 82 6.92 6.95 -16.71
C GLY A 82 7.64 6.81 -15.38
N LEU A 83 6.86 6.68 -14.30
CA LEU A 83 7.33 6.31 -12.98
C LEU A 83 7.15 4.81 -12.79
N ASP A 84 8.08 4.19 -12.10
CA ASP A 84 8.14 2.78 -11.77
C ASP A 84 7.38 2.52 -10.46
N HIS A 85 6.15 2.04 -10.58
CA HIS A 85 5.26 1.72 -9.46
C HIS A 85 5.21 2.84 -8.39
N PRO A 86 4.79 4.08 -8.74
CA PRO A 86 4.70 5.18 -7.78
C PRO A 86 3.62 4.91 -6.72
N ARG A 87 3.96 5.08 -5.43
CA ARG A 87 3.06 4.71 -4.31
C ARG A 87 2.75 5.82 -3.32
N TRP A 88 3.69 6.75 -3.12
CA TRP A 88 3.52 7.85 -2.15
C TRP A 88 4.18 9.12 -2.68
N MET A 89 3.60 10.26 -2.35
CA MET A 89 4.12 11.57 -2.72
C MET A 89 4.29 12.46 -1.49
N TYR A 90 5.32 13.31 -1.49
CA TYR A 90 5.57 14.27 -0.43
C TYR A 90 6.01 15.60 -1.05
N ARG A 91 5.24 16.68 -0.79
CA ARG A 91 5.56 18.02 -1.28
C ARG A 91 6.52 18.72 -0.33
N LEU A 92 7.64 19.17 -0.86
CA LEU A 92 8.66 19.93 -0.15
C LEU A 92 8.28 21.41 -0.01
N PRO A 93 8.88 22.15 0.93
CA PRO A 93 8.59 23.57 1.13
C PRO A 93 8.86 24.45 -0.09
N ASN A 94 9.82 24.07 -0.95
CA ASN A 94 10.15 24.79 -2.18
C ASN A 94 9.25 24.43 -3.38
N GLY A 95 8.23 23.58 -3.19
CA GLY A 95 7.31 23.15 -4.24
C GLY A 95 7.68 21.84 -4.93
N ASP A 96 8.93 21.39 -4.83
CA ASP A 96 9.35 20.08 -5.37
C ASP A 96 8.48 18.95 -4.79
N VAL A 97 8.22 17.92 -5.59
CA VAL A 97 7.47 16.74 -5.17
C VAL A 97 8.39 15.53 -5.16
N LEU A 98 8.50 14.87 -4.02
CA LEU A 98 9.15 13.59 -3.88
C LEU A 98 8.15 12.48 -4.14
N VAL A 99 8.53 11.47 -4.92
CA VAL A 99 7.71 10.29 -5.20
C VAL A 99 8.49 9.05 -4.81
N SER A 100 7.86 8.18 -4.00
CA SER A 100 8.39 6.85 -3.76
C SER A 100 8.01 5.90 -4.89
N GLU A 101 9.03 5.41 -5.60
CA GLU A 101 8.93 4.36 -6.61
C GLU A 101 9.37 3.05 -5.98
N THR A 102 8.40 2.17 -5.72
CA THR A 102 8.54 1.11 -4.71
C THR A 102 7.57 -0.02 -4.93
N ASN A 103 7.98 -1.25 -4.60
CA ASN A 103 7.13 -2.42 -4.64
C ASN A 103 7.42 -3.33 -3.42
N SER A 104 6.61 -4.37 -3.22
CA SER A 104 6.82 -5.33 -2.13
C SER A 104 8.23 -5.93 -2.20
N PRO A 105 8.88 -6.16 -1.04
CA PRO A 105 10.00 -7.09 -0.98
C PRO A 105 9.60 -8.45 -1.57
N PRO A 106 10.55 -9.22 -2.13
CA PRO A 106 10.30 -10.58 -2.57
C PRO A 106 9.66 -11.42 -1.47
N ARG A 107 8.68 -12.24 -1.84
CA ARG A 107 7.97 -13.15 -0.94
C ARG A 107 8.14 -14.57 -1.44
N ASP A 108 8.37 -15.50 -0.53
CA ASP A 108 8.31 -16.92 -0.86
C ASP A 108 6.87 -17.42 -0.68
N VAL A 109 6.07 -17.24 -1.73
CA VAL A 109 4.71 -17.80 -1.82
C VAL A 109 4.74 -18.93 -2.85
N GLY A 110 4.93 -20.15 -2.36
CA GLY A 110 4.92 -21.36 -3.19
C GLY A 110 3.51 -21.86 -3.52
N GLY A 111 3.44 -22.87 -4.40
CA GLY A 111 2.22 -23.61 -4.72
C GLY A 111 1.21 -22.87 -5.60
N ILE A 112 0.00 -23.42 -5.68
CA ILE A 112 -1.10 -22.90 -6.51
C ILE A 112 -1.49 -21.48 -6.08
N THR A 113 -1.47 -21.18 -4.78
CA THR A 113 -1.73 -19.84 -4.24
C THR A 113 -0.72 -18.83 -4.77
N GLY A 114 0.57 -19.17 -4.78
CA GLY A 114 1.62 -18.33 -5.35
C GLY A 114 1.44 -18.06 -6.83
N LEU A 115 1.06 -19.08 -7.62
CA LEU A 115 0.76 -18.93 -9.04
C LEU A 115 -0.41 -17.97 -9.29
N VAL A 116 -1.52 -18.12 -8.57
CA VAL A 116 -2.70 -17.26 -8.69
C VAL A 116 -2.37 -15.84 -8.24
N MET A 117 -1.69 -15.68 -7.09
CA MET A 117 -1.25 -14.36 -6.61
C MET A 117 -0.33 -13.68 -7.61
N GLY A 118 0.64 -14.40 -8.20
CA GLY A 118 1.54 -13.86 -9.21
C GLY A 118 0.80 -13.35 -10.45
N TYR A 119 -0.19 -14.11 -10.94
CA TYR A 119 -1.04 -13.67 -12.05
C TYR A 119 -1.83 -12.39 -11.73
N LEU A 120 -2.44 -12.33 -10.55
CA LEU A 120 -3.22 -11.15 -10.10
C LEU A 120 -2.33 -9.92 -9.88
N MET A 121 -1.17 -10.10 -9.23
CA MET A 121 -0.19 -9.02 -9.02
C MET A 121 0.36 -8.49 -10.34
N LYS A 122 0.57 -9.36 -11.34
CA LYS A 122 0.99 -8.95 -12.70
C LYS A 122 -0.06 -8.05 -13.34
N ARG A 123 -1.35 -8.38 -13.22
CA ARG A 123 -2.43 -7.50 -13.72
C ARG A 123 -2.46 -6.15 -13.00
N GLY A 124 -2.09 -6.11 -11.72
CA GLY A 124 -1.98 -4.88 -10.93
C GLY A 124 -0.65 -4.12 -11.07
N GLY A 125 0.26 -4.56 -11.95
CA GLY A 125 1.58 -3.90 -12.13
C GLY A 125 2.57 -4.10 -10.98
N ALA A 126 2.32 -5.02 -10.05
CA ALA A 126 3.11 -5.26 -8.84
C ALA A 126 4.04 -6.49 -8.92
N ALA A 127 4.25 -7.07 -10.10
CA ALA A 127 5.06 -8.29 -10.28
C ALA A 127 6.56 -8.04 -10.54
N VAL A 128 7.00 -6.79 -10.58
CA VAL A 128 8.41 -6.42 -10.84
C VAL A 128 9.15 -6.10 -9.54
N PRO A 129 10.49 -6.24 -9.49
CA PRO A 129 11.28 -5.80 -8.34
C PRO A 129 11.00 -4.34 -7.98
N SER A 130 11.08 -4.02 -6.69
CA SER A 130 10.98 -2.63 -6.23
C SER A 130 12.10 -1.77 -6.83
N ALA A 131 11.75 -0.61 -7.38
CA ALA A 131 12.72 0.37 -7.86
C ALA A 131 13.63 0.92 -6.75
N ASN A 132 13.16 0.84 -5.49
CA ASN A 132 13.96 1.16 -4.29
C ASN A 132 14.58 2.56 -4.35
N ARG A 133 13.78 3.55 -4.76
CA ARG A 133 14.23 4.94 -4.92
C ARG A 133 13.16 5.96 -4.55
N ILE A 134 13.62 7.15 -4.18
CA ILE A 134 12.81 8.36 -4.18
C ILE A 134 13.20 9.19 -5.40
N THR A 135 12.22 9.61 -6.18
CA THR A 135 12.40 10.50 -7.34
C THR A 135 11.92 11.90 -6.99
N LEU A 136 12.70 12.89 -7.36
CA LEU A 136 12.34 14.31 -7.26
C LEU A 136 11.74 14.76 -8.59
N LEU A 137 10.58 15.40 -8.48
CA LEU A 137 9.87 16.08 -9.54
C LEU A 137 9.86 17.58 -9.24
N ARG A 138 10.24 18.41 -10.22
CA ARG A 138 10.17 19.86 -10.11
C ARG A 138 9.45 20.44 -11.32
N ASP A 139 8.42 21.21 -11.01
CA ASP A 139 7.71 22.11 -11.89
C ASP A 139 8.35 23.50 -11.74
N ALA A 140 9.12 23.89 -12.75
CA ALA A 140 9.96 25.08 -12.73
C ALA A 140 9.23 26.33 -13.22
N ASP A 141 8.18 26.17 -14.03
CA ASP A 141 7.41 27.28 -14.59
C ASP A 141 5.99 27.45 -13.99
N GLY A 142 5.58 26.50 -13.13
CA GLY A 142 4.34 26.54 -12.38
C GLY A 142 3.11 26.13 -13.19
N ASP A 143 3.27 25.48 -14.34
CA ASP A 143 2.16 25.10 -15.22
C ASP A 143 1.40 23.82 -14.75
N GLY A 144 1.93 23.16 -13.72
CA GLY A 144 1.42 21.91 -13.17
C GLY A 144 1.93 20.66 -13.87
N VAL A 145 3.06 20.76 -14.59
CA VAL A 145 3.84 19.65 -15.18
C VAL A 145 5.26 19.73 -14.61
N ALA A 146 5.91 18.59 -14.40
CA ALA A 146 7.29 18.57 -13.92
C ALA A 146 8.28 18.49 -15.10
N GLU A 147 9.13 19.51 -15.26
CA GLU A 147 10.21 19.54 -16.26
C GLU A 147 11.39 18.68 -15.82
N LEU A 148 11.67 18.64 -14.52
CA LEU A 148 12.74 17.84 -13.96
C LEU A 148 12.16 16.59 -13.31
N LYS A 149 12.68 15.44 -13.74
CA LYS A 149 12.49 14.14 -13.08
C LYS A 149 13.85 13.49 -12.88
N THR A 150 14.28 13.33 -11.63
CA THR A 150 15.58 12.72 -11.30
C THR A 150 15.47 11.81 -10.09
N PRO A 151 16.13 10.63 -10.07
CA PRO A 151 16.32 9.88 -8.84
C PRO A 151 17.04 10.76 -7.81
N LEU A 152 16.35 11.12 -6.74
CA LEU A 152 16.93 11.89 -5.64
C LEU A 152 17.87 11.00 -4.82
N ILE A 153 17.41 9.80 -4.48
CA ILE A 153 18.18 8.79 -3.75
C ILE A 153 17.74 7.39 -4.17
N THR A 154 18.70 6.48 -4.30
CA THR A 154 18.51 5.07 -4.71
C THR A 154 19.11 4.12 -3.68
N GLY A 155 18.86 2.81 -3.82
CA GLY A 155 19.44 1.79 -2.93
C GLY A 155 18.71 1.71 -1.58
N LEU A 156 17.45 2.13 -1.55
CA LEU A 156 16.57 2.01 -0.39
C LEU A 156 15.97 0.60 -0.30
N ASN A 157 15.13 0.36 0.71
CA ASN A 157 14.48 -0.94 0.89
C ASN A 157 12.96 -0.80 0.96
N SER A 158 12.31 -0.96 -0.20
CA SER A 158 10.88 -0.82 -0.40
C SER A 158 10.32 0.42 0.33
N PRO A 159 10.87 1.62 0.05
CA PRO A 159 10.53 2.85 0.77
C PRO A 159 9.08 3.25 0.51
N LEU A 160 8.41 3.96 1.41
CA LEU A 160 7.08 4.53 1.11
C LEU A 160 6.95 5.96 1.64
N GLY A 161 6.74 6.12 2.94
CA GLY A 161 6.55 7.42 3.57
C GLY A 161 7.83 8.22 3.64
N MET A 162 7.69 9.55 3.58
CA MET A 162 8.78 10.52 3.69
C MET A 162 8.33 11.69 4.55
N ALA A 163 9.25 12.26 5.34
CA ALA A 163 9.01 13.49 6.09
C ALA A 163 10.29 14.33 6.17
N LEU A 164 10.21 15.61 5.83
CA LEU A 164 11.29 16.57 6.02
C LEU A 164 11.12 17.25 7.39
N VAL A 165 12.16 17.21 8.22
CA VAL A 165 12.25 17.99 9.46
C VAL A 165 13.55 18.78 9.45
N GLY A 166 13.45 20.11 9.42
CA GLY A 166 14.60 20.98 9.20
C GLY A 166 15.34 20.61 7.91
N THR A 167 16.60 20.22 8.03
CA THR A 167 17.46 19.77 6.91
C THR A 167 17.63 18.26 6.86
N THR A 168 16.72 17.50 7.47
CA THR A 168 16.79 16.03 7.56
C THR A 168 15.58 15.41 6.90
N LEU A 169 15.80 14.63 5.85
CA LEU A 169 14.76 13.83 5.21
C LEU A 169 14.72 12.45 5.85
N TYR A 170 13.58 12.12 6.44
CA TYR A 170 13.28 10.79 6.98
C TYR A 170 12.55 9.97 5.92
N ILE A 171 12.95 8.71 5.77
CA ILE A 171 12.40 7.79 4.78
C ILE A 171 12.06 6.48 5.49
N ALA A 172 10.81 6.06 5.39
CA ALA A 172 10.34 4.82 5.98
C ALA A 172 10.56 3.67 4.98
N ASN A 173 11.67 2.95 5.15
CA ASN A 173 11.90 1.66 4.50
C ASN A 173 11.01 0.60 5.14
N THR A 174 10.81 -0.53 4.46
CA THR A 174 9.96 -1.62 4.99
C THR A 174 10.42 -2.12 6.36
N ASP A 175 11.73 -2.13 6.65
CA ASP A 175 12.37 -2.70 7.85
C ASP A 175 12.99 -1.67 8.82
N ALA A 176 13.05 -0.40 8.43
CA ALA A 176 13.67 0.64 9.23
C ALA A 176 13.21 2.05 8.84
N LEU A 177 13.18 2.94 9.83
CA LEU A 177 13.18 4.37 9.57
C LEU A 177 14.63 4.81 9.38
N VAL A 178 14.94 5.37 8.22
CA VAL A 178 16.26 5.93 7.94
C VAL A 178 16.18 7.44 7.79
N ARG A 179 17.32 8.12 7.90
CA ARG A 179 17.42 9.56 7.64
C ARG A 179 18.65 9.89 6.80
N VAL A 180 18.55 10.98 6.05
CA VAL A 180 19.63 11.57 5.26
C VAL A 180 19.61 13.10 5.39
N PRO A 181 20.77 13.77 5.32
CA PRO A 181 20.79 15.22 5.16
C PRO A 181 20.16 15.60 3.82
N PHE A 182 19.31 16.62 3.84
CA PHE A 182 18.65 17.14 2.66
C PHE A 182 18.36 18.63 2.82
N THR A 183 18.72 19.41 1.80
CA THR A 183 18.36 20.84 1.72
C THR A 183 17.43 21.04 0.51
N PRO A 184 16.30 21.75 0.65
CA PRO A 184 15.44 22.08 -0.49
C PRO A 184 16.24 22.68 -1.65
N GLY A 185 15.94 22.24 -2.87
CA GLY A 185 16.71 22.58 -4.07
C GLY A 185 17.69 21.49 -4.51
N GLN A 186 18.19 20.67 -3.58
CA GLN A 186 19.07 19.54 -3.89
C GLN A 186 18.35 18.51 -4.78
N THR A 187 19.00 18.12 -5.88
CA THR A 187 18.45 17.20 -6.89
C THR A 187 19.01 15.79 -6.80
N ARG A 188 20.00 15.56 -5.94
CA ARG A 188 20.62 14.25 -5.68
C ARG A 188 21.22 14.18 -4.28
N ILE A 189 21.00 13.05 -3.59
CA ILE A 189 21.60 12.72 -2.29
C ILE A 189 22.59 11.57 -2.51
N THR A 190 23.83 11.76 -2.07
CA THR A 190 24.90 10.74 -2.09
C THR A 190 25.25 10.23 -0.69
N ALA A 191 24.70 10.85 0.36
CA ALA A 191 24.91 10.42 1.73
C ALA A 191 24.29 9.03 1.97
N THR A 192 25.05 8.16 2.63
CA THR A 192 24.54 6.86 3.09
C THR A 192 23.44 7.07 4.13
N PRO A 193 22.25 6.46 3.97
CA PRO A 193 21.19 6.57 4.96
C PRO A 193 21.61 6.06 6.33
N GLU A 194 21.37 6.87 7.37
CA GLU A 194 21.57 6.47 8.75
C GLU A 194 20.28 5.81 9.27
N THR A 195 20.40 4.63 9.88
CA THR A 195 19.26 4.01 10.57
C THR A 195 18.93 4.77 11.86
N VAL A 196 17.66 5.18 11.97
CA VAL A 196 17.10 5.80 13.17
C VAL A 196 16.57 4.72 14.11
N VAL A 197 15.63 3.90 13.63
CA VAL A 197 15.09 2.73 14.36
C VAL A 197 14.81 1.60 13.39
N ARG A 198 14.90 0.36 13.87
CA ARG A 198 14.44 -0.83 13.16
C ARG A 198 13.07 -1.27 13.67
N TYR A 199 12.27 -1.81 12.78
CA TYR A 199 10.96 -2.40 13.06
C TYR A 199 10.72 -3.60 12.13
N PRO A 200 9.71 -4.43 12.40
CA PRO A 200 9.46 -5.62 11.57
C PRO A 200 9.26 -5.28 10.08
N GLY A 201 10.10 -5.84 9.21
CA GLY A 201 10.06 -5.65 7.76
C GLY A 201 9.23 -6.69 7.00
N GLY A 202 8.84 -6.38 5.76
CA GLY A 202 8.12 -7.33 4.90
C GLY A 202 6.75 -7.76 5.47
N GLY A 203 6.41 -9.04 5.24
CA GLY A 203 5.08 -9.59 5.52
C GLY A 203 4.05 -9.15 4.48
N ASN A 204 2.76 -9.37 4.77
CA ASN A 204 1.69 -9.03 3.84
C ASN A 204 1.53 -7.50 3.68
N HIS A 205 1.57 -6.76 4.80
CA HIS A 205 1.49 -5.30 4.80
C HIS A 205 2.87 -4.70 5.06
N TRP A 206 3.70 -4.65 4.01
CA TRP A 206 5.12 -4.31 4.05
C TRP A 206 5.41 -2.80 4.00
N ALA A 207 4.48 -2.00 3.49
CA ALA A 207 4.70 -0.58 3.24
C ALA A 207 4.62 0.22 4.57
N ARG A 208 5.35 1.32 4.66
CA ARG A 208 5.50 2.11 5.91
C ARG A 208 5.28 3.58 5.64
N ASN A 209 4.29 4.19 6.27
CA ASN A 209 4.12 5.64 6.19
C ASN A 209 4.84 6.32 7.36
N VAL A 210 5.26 7.57 7.19
CA VAL A 210 5.84 8.38 8.27
C VAL A 210 5.43 9.84 8.14
N ILE A 211 5.05 10.45 9.26
CA ILE A 211 4.86 11.90 9.39
C ILE A 211 5.56 12.43 10.64
N ALA A 212 5.87 13.71 10.68
CA ALA A 212 6.36 14.39 11.87
C ALA A 212 5.22 15.09 12.63
N ASN A 213 5.37 15.28 13.94
CA ASN A 213 4.58 16.30 14.64
C ASN A 213 4.98 17.71 14.18
N ALA A 214 4.19 18.71 14.55
CA ALA A 214 4.40 20.10 14.15
C ALA A 214 5.81 20.63 14.48
N ASP A 215 6.35 20.24 15.64
CA ASP A 215 7.67 20.70 16.12
C ASP A 215 8.83 19.86 15.58
N GLY A 216 8.56 18.76 14.86
CA GLY A 216 9.58 17.87 14.32
C GLY A 216 10.32 17.01 15.36
N THR A 217 9.91 17.04 16.62
CA THR A 217 10.56 16.32 17.73
C THR A 217 10.17 14.84 17.82
N ARG A 218 9.09 14.44 17.14
CA ARG A 218 8.55 13.08 17.10
C ARG A 218 8.13 12.70 15.69
N LEU A 219 8.35 11.44 15.33
CA LEU A 219 7.92 10.86 14.06
C LEU A 219 6.92 9.74 14.33
N TYR A 220 5.87 9.64 13.51
CA TYR A 220 4.83 8.63 13.63
C TYR A 220 4.92 7.69 12.45
N VAL A 221 5.32 6.45 12.70
CA VAL A 221 5.53 5.44 11.65
C VAL A 221 4.42 4.41 11.68
N ALA A 222 3.70 4.26 10.57
CA ALA A 222 2.71 3.21 10.40
C ALA A 222 3.37 1.86 10.08
N VAL A 223 3.04 0.83 10.84
CA VAL A 223 3.52 -0.55 10.65
C VAL A 223 2.33 -1.49 10.54
N GLY A 224 2.08 -2.01 9.34
CA GLY A 224 1.00 -2.97 9.10
C GLY A 224 1.29 -4.38 9.64
N SER A 225 0.24 -5.18 9.79
CA SER A 225 0.31 -6.58 10.23
C SER A 225 1.12 -7.46 9.28
N SER A 226 1.64 -8.57 9.79
CA SER A 226 2.35 -9.58 9.01
C SER A 226 1.39 -10.37 8.12
N SER A 227 0.17 -10.58 8.58
CA SER A 227 -0.83 -11.47 7.98
C SER A 227 -2.23 -10.85 7.91
N ASN A 228 -3.23 -11.55 7.36
CA ASN A 228 -4.59 -11.02 7.23
C ASN A 228 -5.27 -10.88 8.60
N ILE A 229 -5.22 -11.94 9.41
CA ILE A 229 -5.95 -12.13 10.67
C ILE A 229 -5.08 -12.77 11.77
N GLY A 230 -3.74 -12.69 11.67
CA GLY A 230 -2.83 -13.31 12.64
C GLY A 230 -2.57 -14.80 12.38
N GLU A 231 -2.94 -15.31 11.20
CA GLU A 231 -2.90 -16.73 10.86
C GLU A 231 -1.49 -17.33 10.82
N ASN A 232 -0.47 -16.48 10.76
CA ASN A 232 0.95 -16.89 10.78
C ASN A 232 1.56 -16.91 12.20
N GLY A 233 0.75 -16.70 13.24
CA GLY A 233 1.18 -16.64 14.63
C GLY A 233 1.30 -15.20 15.16
N LEU A 234 0.86 -14.99 16.42
CA LEU A 234 0.91 -13.68 17.07
C LEU A 234 2.34 -13.19 17.36
N ASP A 235 3.32 -14.11 17.42
CA ASP A 235 4.74 -13.76 17.50
C ASP A 235 5.18 -12.94 16.27
N LYS A 236 4.59 -13.21 15.10
CA LYS A 236 4.88 -12.46 13.87
C LYS A 236 4.25 -11.07 13.84
N GLU A 237 3.31 -10.81 14.74
CA GLU A 237 2.58 -9.55 14.85
C GLU A 237 3.17 -8.61 15.91
N GLU A 238 4.26 -9.00 16.59
CA GLU A 238 4.96 -8.14 17.54
C GLU A 238 5.42 -6.84 16.85
N ASN A 239 5.11 -5.68 17.47
CA ASN A 239 5.37 -4.35 16.92
C ASN A 239 4.79 -4.12 15.51
N ARG A 240 3.70 -4.81 15.16
CA ARG A 240 2.93 -4.62 13.95
C ARG A 240 1.48 -4.24 14.26
N ALA A 241 0.71 -4.00 13.20
CA ALA A 241 -0.66 -3.52 13.26
C ALA A 241 -0.81 -2.28 14.16
N CYS A 242 0.13 -1.34 14.01
CA CYS A 242 0.29 -0.22 14.94
C CYS A 242 0.85 1.03 14.27
N ILE A 243 0.81 2.12 15.02
CA ILE A 243 1.56 3.35 14.77
C ILE A 243 2.61 3.45 15.87
N LEU A 244 3.88 3.57 15.49
CA LEU A 244 4.99 3.82 16.40
C LEU A 244 5.21 5.33 16.54
N GLU A 245 5.43 5.81 17.76
CA GLU A 245 6.00 7.14 18.00
C GLU A 245 7.51 6.97 18.21
N VAL A 246 8.29 7.58 17.33
CA VAL A 246 9.74 7.51 17.29
C VAL A 246 10.34 8.83 17.79
N ASP A 247 11.31 8.72 18.69
CA ASP A 247 12.21 9.79 19.06
C ASP A 247 13.50 9.67 18.23
N PRO A 248 13.71 10.54 17.23
CA PRO A 248 14.87 10.44 16.36
C PRO A 248 16.18 10.86 17.02
N ALA A 249 16.15 11.56 18.16
CA ALA A 249 17.34 11.96 18.90
C ALA A 249 17.88 10.80 19.75
N THR A 250 16.98 10.08 20.43
CA THR A 250 17.35 8.93 21.27
C THR A 250 17.35 7.60 20.53
N LYS A 251 16.87 7.57 19.27
CA LYS A 251 16.75 6.36 18.44
C LYS A 251 15.92 5.26 19.11
N LYS A 252 14.85 5.67 19.78
CA LYS A 252 13.89 4.78 20.45
C LYS A 252 12.49 5.02 19.92
N PHE A 253 11.63 4.04 20.10
CA PHE A 253 10.21 4.16 19.80
C PHE A 253 9.36 3.52 20.88
N ARG A 254 8.08 3.89 20.87
CA ARG A 254 7.01 3.20 21.61
C ARG A 254 5.81 2.99 20.69
N ILE A 255 4.93 2.06 21.05
CA ILE A 255 3.63 1.94 20.40
C ILE A 255 2.77 3.14 20.82
N PHE A 256 2.32 3.92 19.84
CA PHE A 256 1.41 5.05 20.05
C PHE A 256 -0.05 4.62 19.98
N ALA A 257 -0.38 3.80 18.98
CA ALA A 257 -1.70 3.19 18.78
C ALA A 257 -1.53 1.79 18.18
N SER A 258 -2.41 0.86 18.52
CA SER A 258 -2.36 -0.54 18.04
C SER A 258 -3.76 -1.02 17.65
N GLY A 259 -3.83 -2.23 17.07
CA GLY A 259 -5.09 -2.82 16.58
C GLY A 259 -5.49 -2.30 15.21
N LEU A 260 -4.53 -1.82 14.41
CA LEU A 260 -4.73 -1.21 13.11
C LEU A 260 -4.12 -2.14 12.05
N ARG A 261 -4.91 -2.96 11.35
CA ARG A 261 -4.35 -4.01 10.45
C ARG A 261 -3.34 -3.47 9.44
N ASN A 262 -3.69 -2.40 8.73
CA ASN A 262 -2.82 -1.78 7.74
C ASN A 262 -3.08 -0.27 7.66
N PRO A 263 -2.53 0.52 8.61
CA PRO A 263 -2.79 1.95 8.74
C PRO A 263 -2.01 2.74 7.69
N GLN A 264 -2.56 2.84 6.49
CA GLN A 264 -1.91 3.48 5.35
C GLN A 264 -2.46 4.88 5.17
N GLY A 265 -1.65 5.89 5.48
CA GLY A 265 -2.05 7.30 5.45
C GLY A 265 -2.17 7.84 6.86
N LEU A 266 -1.40 8.89 7.16
CA LEU A 266 -1.36 9.55 8.45
C LEU A 266 -1.47 11.05 8.22
N ALA A 267 -2.25 11.75 9.04
CA ALA A 267 -2.30 13.20 9.04
C ALA A 267 -2.65 13.73 10.43
N PHE A 268 -1.98 14.80 10.84
CA PHE A 268 -2.44 15.61 11.96
C PHE A 268 -3.49 16.60 11.45
N GLU A 269 -4.66 16.61 12.10
CA GLU A 269 -5.66 17.64 11.82
C GLU A 269 -5.13 19.00 12.33
N PRO A 270 -5.13 20.05 11.48
CA PRO A 270 -4.37 21.27 11.74
C PRO A 270 -4.85 22.08 12.95
N VAL A 271 -6.12 21.97 13.38
CA VAL A 271 -6.67 22.75 14.50
C VAL A 271 -6.53 22.00 15.83
N SER A 272 -7.14 20.83 15.95
CA SER A 272 -7.16 19.98 17.15
C SER A 272 -5.86 19.21 17.38
N LYS A 273 -4.98 19.13 16.37
CA LYS A 273 -3.73 18.36 16.40
C LYS A 273 -3.93 16.87 16.65
N ARG A 274 -5.14 16.35 16.41
CA ARG A 274 -5.44 14.92 16.51
C ARG A 274 -4.82 14.17 15.34
N LEU A 275 -4.19 13.03 15.62
CA LEU A 275 -3.70 12.13 14.59
C LEU A 275 -4.85 11.33 14.00
N TRP A 276 -4.97 11.35 12.68
CA TRP A 276 -5.90 10.54 11.89
C TRP A 276 -5.15 9.54 11.03
N THR A 277 -5.77 8.39 10.79
CA THR A 277 -5.27 7.37 9.87
C THR A 277 -6.40 6.69 9.12
N THR A 278 -6.10 6.19 7.93
CA THR A 278 -6.96 5.28 7.17
C THR A 278 -6.42 3.87 7.28
N VAL A 279 -7.28 2.91 7.64
CA VAL A 279 -6.88 1.51 7.87
C VAL A 279 -7.54 0.63 6.83
N ASN A 280 -6.73 -0.18 6.14
CA ASN A 280 -7.26 -1.27 5.33
C ASN A 280 -7.47 -2.48 6.25
N GLU A 281 -8.74 -2.78 6.54
CA GLU A 281 -9.14 -3.84 7.46
C GLU A 281 -9.16 -5.23 6.81
N ARG A 282 -9.49 -6.26 7.60
CA ARG A 282 -9.47 -7.68 7.21
C ARG A 282 -10.08 -7.97 5.83
N ASP A 283 -9.39 -8.81 5.08
CA ASP A 283 -9.88 -9.33 3.81
C ASP A 283 -10.74 -10.59 4.03
N MET A 284 -11.44 -11.03 2.97
CA MET A 284 -12.19 -12.30 2.92
C MET A 284 -13.34 -12.41 3.94
N LEU A 285 -14.02 -11.30 4.23
CA LEU A 285 -15.28 -11.29 4.99
C LEU A 285 -16.49 -11.79 4.18
N GLY A 286 -16.38 -11.85 2.86
CA GLY A 286 -17.51 -11.92 1.95
C GLY A 286 -17.94 -10.52 1.48
N SER A 287 -18.85 -10.49 0.51
CA SER A 287 -19.32 -9.29 -0.18
C SER A 287 -20.44 -8.52 0.53
#